data_AF-A0AAN6WQL6-F1
#
_entry.id   AF-A0AAN6WQL6-F1
#
_cell.length_a   1.000
_cell.length_b   1.000
_cell.length_c   1.000
_cell.angle_alpha   90.00
_cell.angle_beta   90.00
_cell.angle_gamma   90.00
#
_symmetry.space_group_name_H-M   'P 1'
#
loop_
_entity.id
_entity.type
_entity.pdbx_description
1 polymer ?
#
loop_
_entity_poly.entity_id
_entity_poly.type
_entity_poly.pdbx_seq_one_letter_code
_entity_poly.pdbx_strand_id
1 'polypeptide(L)'
;MLSLLDALRETENFVWCWTAGCGNGHFHEGGNDQPIVTCSKCGHRTCFQHQVPWHTDKTCKEYDAAKAAEAAQAAEAAKAAEAAMEAAQVKAQLAKDAARRKKEEEQSQMTVQTVSKPCPTCKIPIQNFYGCDHIECTKCSAHFCWRCGTLYPCLCTSYRPPYMH
;
A
#
# COMPACT_ATOMS: atom_id res chain seq x y z
N MET A 1 -28.96 -2.67 -30.51
CA MET A 1 -29.42 -3.53 -31.61
C MET A 1 -29.52 -4.93 -31.03
N LEU A 2 -30.70 -5.31 -30.54
CA LEU A 2 -30.93 -6.66 -29.99
C LEU A 2 -30.82 -7.66 -31.14
N SER A 3 -30.00 -8.70 -30.99
CA SER A 3 -29.86 -9.71 -32.02
C SER A 3 -31.12 -10.59 -32.08
N LEU A 4 -31.38 -11.25 -33.20
CA LEU A 4 -32.49 -12.23 -33.31
C LEU A 4 -32.38 -13.33 -32.23
N LEU A 5 -31.16 -13.67 -31.83
CA LEU A 5 -30.90 -14.63 -30.77
C LEU A 5 -31.28 -14.08 -29.38
N ASP A 6 -31.14 -12.76 -29.15
CA ASP A 6 -31.59 -12.12 -27.91
C ASP A 6 -33.11 -12.00 -27.88
N ALA A 7 -33.75 -11.66 -29.01
CA ALA A 7 -35.22 -11.62 -29.13
C ALA A 7 -35.87 -12.99 -28.89
N LEU A 8 -35.22 -14.08 -29.31
CA LEU A 8 -35.68 -15.45 -29.07
C LEU A 8 -35.37 -15.97 -27.66
N ARG A 9 -34.51 -15.30 -26.88
CA ARG A 9 -34.35 -15.60 -25.44
C ARG A 9 -35.46 -14.99 -24.59
N GLU A 10 -36.14 -13.98 -25.12
CA GLU A 10 -37.29 -13.35 -24.47
C GLU A 10 -38.61 -14.06 -24.79
N THR A 11 -38.65 -14.97 -25.76
CA THR A 11 -39.83 -15.82 -25.96
C THR A 11 -39.97 -16.76 -24.79
N GLU A 12 -41.08 -16.62 -24.06
CA GLU A 12 -41.42 -17.49 -22.94
C GLU A 12 -41.23 -18.95 -23.34
N ASN A 13 -40.46 -19.68 -22.54
CA ASN A 13 -40.27 -21.13 -22.64
C ASN A 13 -39.43 -21.66 -23.81
N PHE A 14 -38.84 -20.83 -24.67
CA PHE A 14 -37.91 -21.34 -25.70
C PHE A 14 -36.47 -21.43 -25.18
N VAL A 15 -35.83 -22.59 -25.37
CA VAL A 15 -34.50 -22.89 -24.82
C VAL A 15 -33.56 -23.41 -25.90
N TRP A 16 -32.37 -22.80 -25.98
CA TRP A 16 -31.26 -23.29 -26.79
C TRP A 16 -30.40 -24.29 -26.01
N CYS A 17 -30.01 -25.38 -26.66
CA CYS A 17 -28.98 -26.26 -26.13
C CYS A 17 -27.58 -25.66 -26.36
N TRP A 18 -26.92 -25.27 -25.26
CA TRP A 18 -25.60 -24.63 -25.26
C TRP A 18 -24.43 -25.61 -25.29
N THR A 19 -24.70 -26.92 -25.31
CA THR A 19 -23.66 -27.93 -25.46
C THR A 19 -22.93 -27.70 -26.78
N ALA A 20 -21.60 -27.60 -26.71
CA ALA A 20 -20.74 -27.43 -27.87
C ALA A 20 -21.11 -28.44 -28.97
N GLY A 21 -21.44 -27.95 -30.17
CA GLY A 21 -21.83 -28.77 -31.32
C GLY A 21 -23.30 -29.22 -31.39
N CYS A 22 -24.14 -28.93 -30.39
CA CYS A 22 -25.56 -29.29 -30.43
C CYS A 22 -26.43 -28.22 -31.09
N GLY A 23 -26.55 -27.05 -30.45
CA GLY A 23 -27.31 -25.88 -30.92
C GLY A 23 -28.81 -26.12 -31.11
N ASN A 24 -29.38 -27.22 -30.59
CA ASN A 24 -30.79 -27.55 -30.78
C ASN A 24 -31.70 -26.66 -29.92
N GLY A 25 -32.66 -25.97 -30.54
CA GLY A 25 -33.68 -25.18 -29.87
C GLY A 25 -34.98 -25.98 -29.69
N HIS A 26 -35.66 -25.81 -28.56
CA HIS A 26 -36.95 -26.45 -28.28
C HIS A 26 -37.76 -25.63 -27.27
N PHE A 27 -39.08 -25.84 -27.27
CA PHE A 27 -39.97 -25.27 -26.26
C PHE A 27 -40.02 -26.17 -25.02
N HIS A 28 -40.00 -25.53 -23.86
CA HIS A 28 -40.03 -26.14 -22.54
C HIS A 28 -41.26 -25.68 -21.78
N GLU A 29 -42.39 -26.34 -22.00
CA GLU A 29 -43.71 -25.92 -21.53
C GLU A 29 -43.82 -25.78 -20.01
N GLY A 30 -42.98 -26.50 -19.26
CA GLY A 30 -42.99 -26.47 -17.80
C GLY A 30 -42.30 -25.28 -17.14
N GLY A 31 -41.62 -24.43 -17.94
CA GLY A 31 -40.97 -23.20 -17.46
C GLY A 31 -40.13 -23.40 -16.20
N ASN A 32 -40.24 -22.46 -15.26
CA ASN A 32 -39.54 -22.49 -13.98
C ASN A 32 -40.04 -23.56 -13.00
N ASP A 33 -41.29 -24.00 -13.14
CA ASP A 33 -41.89 -25.03 -12.27
C ASP A 33 -41.33 -26.43 -12.59
N GLN A 34 -40.82 -26.63 -13.82
CA GLN A 34 -40.09 -27.83 -14.22
C GLN A 34 -38.67 -27.44 -14.67
N PRO A 35 -37.77 -27.05 -13.76
CA PRO A 35 -36.52 -26.37 -14.13
C PRO A 35 -35.50 -27.25 -14.86
N ILE A 36 -35.80 -28.54 -15.10
CA ILE A 36 -34.93 -29.49 -15.77
C ILE A 36 -35.23 -29.49 -17.28
N VAL A 37 -34.35 -28.90 -18.07
CA VAL A 37 -34.42 -28.96 -19.53
C VAL A 37 -33.56 -30.12 -20.01
N THR A 38 -34.13 -31.05 -20.78
CA THR A 38 -33.39 -32.16 -21.39
C THR A 38 -33.40 -32.00 -22.90
N CYS A 39 -32.23 -31.81 -23.52
CA CYS A 39 -32.17 -31.63 -24.97
C CYS A 39 -32.55 -32.92 -25.71
N SER A 40 -33.56 -32.87 -26.58
CA SER A 40 -33.99 -34.03 -27.38
C SER A 40 -32.95 -34.55 -28.37
N LYS A 41 -31.92 -33.76 -28.72
CA LYS A 41 -30.86 -34.14 -29.66
C LYS A 41 -29.66 -34.80 -29.00
N CYS A 42 -29.15 -34.21 -27.90
CA CYS A 42 -27.92 -34.68 -27.24
C CYS A 42 -28.13 -35.24 -25.83
N GLY A 43 -29.33 -35.14 -25.27
CA GLY A 43 -29.66 -35.62 -23.92
C GLY A 43 -29.07 -34.81 -22.76
N HIS A 44 -28.27 -33.77 -23.03
CA HIS A 44 -27.67 -32.96 -21.97
C HIS A 44 -28.75 -32.21 -21.18
N ARG A 45 -28.57 -32.14 -19.86
CA ARG A 45 -29.52 -31.52 -18.93
C ARG A 45 -29.00 -30.19 -18.43
N THR A 46 -29.83 -29.16 -18.51
CA THR A 46 -29.54 -27.81 -18.04
C THR A 46 -30.65 -27.28 -17.15
N CYS A 47 -30.32 -26.34 -16.27
CA CYS A 47 -31.33 -25.60 -15.50
C CYS A 47 -31.99 -24.53 -16.38
N PHE A 48 -33.32 -24.52 -16.47
CA PHE A 48 -34.09 -23.52 -17.21
C PHE A 48 -33.87 -22.10 -16.67
N GLN A 49 -33.88 -21.95 -15.35
CA GLN A 49 -33.75 -20.66 -14.66
C GLN A 49 -32.33 -20.06 -14.77
N HIS A 50 -31.30 -20.90 -14.74
CA HIS A 50 -29.90 -20.44 -14.61
C HIS A 50 -29.06 -20.64 -15.86
N GLN A 51 -29.54 -21.43 -16.83
CA GLN A 51 -28.84 -21.75 -18.09
C GLN A 51 -27.44 -22.35 -17.89
N VAL A 52 -27.27 -23.10 -16.80
CA VAL A 52 -26.06 -23.87 -16.46
C VAL A 52 -26.36 -25.38 -16.54
N PRO A 53 -25.34 -26.27 -16.52
CA PRO A 53 -25.57 -27.70 -16.34
C PRO A 53 -26.47 -27.98 -15.14
N TRP A 54 -27.36 -28.95 -15.27
CA TRP A 54 -28.32 -29.28 -14.23
C TRP A 54 -27.62 -29.59 -12.90
N HIS A 55 -28.03 -28.91 -11.83
CA HIS A 55 -27.51 -29.11 -10.48
C HIS A 55 -28.38 -30.14 -9.74
N THR A 56 -28.00 -31.42 -9.84
CA THR A 56 -28.78 -32.57 -9.31
C THR A 56 -29.10 -32.50 -7.83
N ASP A 57 -28.24 -31.89 -7.03
CA ASP A 57 -28.28 -31.97 -5.57
C ASP A 57 -28.88 -30.73 -4.90
N LYS A 58 -29.41 -29.78 -5.69
CA LYS A 58 -29.92 -28.50 -5.19
C LYS A 58 -31.14 -28.06 -5.98
N THR A 59 -32.12 -27.48 -5.29
CA THR A 59 -33.16 -26.67 -5.91
C THR A 59 -32.57 -25.36 -6.45
N CYS A 60 -33.28 -24.67 -7.35
CA CYS A 60 -32.81 -23.38 -7.87
C CYS A 60 -32.55 -22.37 -6.75
N LYS A 61 -33.40 -22.35 -5.70
CA LYS A 61 -33.22 -21.48 -4.52
C LYS A 61 -31.95 -21.79 -3.75
N GLU A 62 -31.63 -23.08 -3.57
CA GLU A 62 -30.40 -23.51 -2.89
C GLU A 62 -29.16 -23.25 -3.74
N TYR A 63 -29.28 -23.35 -5.07
CA TYR A 63 -28.22 -22.97 -6.00
C TYR A 63 -27.92 -21.46 -5.91
N ASP A 64 -28.96 -20.61 -5.93
CA ASP A 64 -28.82 -19.16 -5.79
C ASP A 64 -28.20 -18.78 -4.43
N ALA A 65 -28.68 -19.39 -3.34
CA ALA A 65 -28.13 -19.17 -2.02
C ALA A 65 -26.65 -19.58 -1.93
N ALA A 66 -26.27 -20.70 -2.56
CA ALA A 66 -24.87 -21.13 -2.63
C ALA A 66 -24.03 -20.14 -3.44
N LYS A 67 -24.50 -19.68 -4.61
CA LYS A 67 -23.80 -18.66 -5.41
C LYS A 67 -23.63 -17.36 -4.64
N ALA A 68 -24.66 -16.93 -3.91
CA ALA A 68 -24.60 -15.74 -3.07
C ALA A 68 -23.63 -15.89 -1.89
N ALA A 69 -23.61 -17.06 -1.24
CA ALA A 69 -22.67 -17.36 -0.18
C ALA A 69 -21.21 -17.42 -0.69
N GLU A 70 -20.97 -18.05 -1.84
CA GLU A 70 -19.66 -18.05 -2.51
C GLU A 70 -19.22 -16.63 -2.88
N ALA A 71 -20.13 -15.81 -3.41
CA ALA A 71 -19.86 -14.41 -3.73
C ALA A 71 -19.58 -13.57 -2.48
N ALA A 72 -20.32 -13.78 -1.38
CA ALA A 72 -20.06 -13.12 -0.11
C ALA A 72 -18.70 -13.54 0.47
N GLN A 73 -18.37 -14.84 0.46
CA GLN A 73 -17.07 -15.35 0.88
C GLN A 73 -15.94 -14.76 0.03
N ALA A 74 -16.11 -14.69 -1.29
CA ALA A 74 -15.14 -14.07 -2.19
C ALA A 74 -14.98 -12.56 -1.92
N ALA A 75 -16.08 -11.84 -1.65
CA ALA A 75 -16.05 -10.43 -1.29
C ALA A 75 -15.34 -10.18 0.05
N GLU A 76 -15.59 -11.01 1.06
CA GLU A 76 -14.90 -10.94 2.36
C GLU A 76 -13.42 -11.30 2.22
N ALA A 77 -13.07 -12.31 1.42
CA ALA A 77 -11.68 -12.65 1.11
C ALA A 77 -10.97 -11.51 0.37
N ALA A 78 -11.65 -10.83 -0.57
CA ALA A 78 -11.11 -9.68 -1.27
C ALA A 78 -10.85 -8.49 -0.32
N LYS A 79 -11.80 -8.18 0.58
CA LYS A 79 -11.61 -7.16 1.63
C LYS A 79 -10.45 -7.51 2.56
N ALA A 80 -10.33 -8.77 2.97
CA ALA A 80 -9.23 -9.22 3.81
C ALA A 80 -7.87 -9.11 3.09
N ALA A 81 -7.82 -9.42 1.79
CA ALA A 81 -6.62 -9.25 0.97
C ALA A 81 -6.24 -7.77 0.81
N GLU A 82 -7.22 -6.89 0.59
CA GLU A 82 -7.01 -5.43 0.55
C GLU A 82 -6.47 -4.91 1.88
N ALA A 83 -7.10 -5.26 3.01
CA ALA A 83 -6.65 -4.86 4.34
C ALA A 83 -5.25 -5.39 4.67
N ALA A 84 -4.93 -6.62 4.24
CA ALA A 84 -3.59 -7.19 4.42
C ALA A 84 -2.53 -6.45 3.59
N MET A 85 -2.87 -6.07 2.35
CA MET A 85 -1.99 -5.28 1.49
C MET A 85 -1.77 -3.88 2.06
N GLU A 86 -2.83 -3.22 2.53
CA GLU A 86 -2.74 -1.91 3.19
C GLU A 86 -1.86 -1.99 4.44
N ALA A 87 -2.09 -2.97 5.31
CA ALA A 87 -1.28 -3.16 6.52
C ALA A 87 0.21 -3.42 6.19
N ALA A 88 0.50 -4.20 5.14
CA ALA A 88 1.87 -4.41 4.68
C ALA A 88 2.52 -3.13 4.16
N GLN A 89 1.78 -2.32 3.40
CA GLN A 89 2.24 -1.03 2.90
C GLN A 89 2.51 -0.04 4.05
N VAL A 90 1.58 0.09 5.00
CA VAL A 90 1.74 0.95 6.18
C VAL A 90 2.96 0.51 6.99
N LYS A 91 3.13 -0.79 7.23
CA LYS A 91 4.30 -1.33 7.95
C LYS A 91 5.62 -1.01 7.22
N ALA A 92 5.65 -1.16 5.89
CA ALA A 92 6.82 -0.82 5.10
C ALA A 92 7.15 0.68 5.16
N GLN A 93 6.12 1.54 5.11
CA GLN A 93 6.30 3.00 5.23
C GLN A 93 6.82 3.38 6.61
N LEU A 94 6.25 2.83 7.69
CA LEU A 94 6.72 3.07 9.06
C LEU A 94 8.18 2.64 9.25
N ALA A 95 8.60 1.52 8.64
CA ALA A 95 9.98 1.08 8.68
C ALA A 95 10.93 2.07 7.95
N LYS A 96 10.51 2.56 6.77
CA LYS A 96 11.27 3.60 6.03
C LYS A 96 11.37 4.90 6.82
N ASP A 97 10.29 5.35 7.44
CA ASP A 97 10.27 6.58 8.24
C ASP A 97 11.11 6.45 9.51
N ALA A 98 11.07 5.29 10.17
CA ALA A 98 11.96 5.01 11.31
C ALA A 98 13.44 5.06 10.89
N ALA A 99 13.79 4.47 9.74
CA ALA A 99 15.15 4.51 9.21
C ALA A 99 15.58 5.93 8.84
N ARG A 100 14.69 6.75 8.26
CA ARG A 100 14.96 8.17 7.95
C ARG A 100 15.22 8.97 9.23
N ARG A 101 14.33 8.89 10.22
CA ARG A 101 14.49 9.61 11.49
C ARG A 101 15.81 9.28 12.18
N LYS A 102 16.19 8.00 12.19
CA LYS A 102 17.48 7.57 12.74
C LYS A 102 18.65 8.25 12.03
N LYS A 103 18.63 8.30 10.70
CA LYS A 103 19.67 9.00 9.92
C LYS A 103 19.69 10.50 10.18
N GLU A 104 18.52 11.15 10.26
CA GLU A 104 18.40 12.57 10.56
C GLU A 104 18.94 12.90 11.96
N GLU A 105 18.70 12.04 12.95
CA GLU A 105 19.24 12.19 14.31
C GLU A 105 20.77 12.02 14.32
N GLU A 106 21.31 10.99 13.66
CA GLU A 106 22.75 10.79 13.50
C GLU A 106 23.40 12.00 12.80
N GLN A 107 22.78 12.53 11.75
CA GLN A 107 23.24 13.72 11.04
C GLN A 107 23.15 14.99 11.90
N SER A 108 22.09 15.14 12.69
CA SER A 108 21.93 16.26 13.63
C SER A 108 23.03 16.24 14.69
N GLN A 109 23.25 15.09 15.33
CA GLN A 109 24.31 14.91 16.32
C GLN A 109 25.69 15.18 15.72
N MET A 110 25.97 14.67 14.52
CA MET A 110 27.21 14.93 13.81
C MET A 110 27.39 16.41 13.44
N THR A 111 26.31 17.08 13.05
CA THR A 111 26.35 18.52 12.74
C THR A 111 26.73 19.32 13.98
N VAL A 112 26.10 19.07 15.13
CA VAL A 112 26.44 19.74 16.39
C VAL A 112 27.93 19.54 16.73
N GLN A 113 28.47 18.34 16.56
CA GLN A 113 29.89 18.06 16.83
C GLN A 113 30.85 18.74 15.85
N THR A 114 30.45 18.94 14.59
CA THR A 114 31.33 19.49 13.55
C THR A 114 31.28 21.01 13.44
N VAL A 115 30.15 21.63 13.80
CA VAL A 115 29.96 23.10 13.66
C VAL A 115 30.10 23.86 14.97
N SER A 116 30.27 23.17 16.10
CA SER A 116 30.42 23.80 17.42
C SER A 116 31.70 23.36 18.14
N LYS A 117 32.22 24.20 19.03
CA LYS A 117 33.30 23.85 19.96
C LYS A 117 32.83 24.05 21.41
N PRO A 118 33.24 23.17 22.34
CA PRO A 118 32.87 23.32 23.74
C PRO A 118 33.65 24.47 24.39
N CYS A 119 32.98 25.28 25.21
CA CYS A 119 33.66 26.25 26.06
C CYS A 119 34.67 25.52 26.98
N PRO A 120 35.95 25.96 27.09
CA PRO A 120 36.94 25.28 27.93
C PRO A 120 36.56 25.24 29.42
N THR A 121 35.77 26.21 29.89
CA THR A 121 35.34 26.32 31.29
C THR A 121 34.04 25.56 31.57
N CYS A 122 32.93 25.91 30.91
CA CYS A 122 31.60 25.39 31.25
C CYS A 122 31.03 24.37 30.25
N LYS A 123 31.81 24.01 29.21
CA LYS A 123 31.54 22.95 28.23
C LYS A 123 30.29 23.08 27.36
N ILE A 124 29.56 24.20 27.42
CA ILE A 124 28.46 24.43 26.47
C ILE A 124 28.99 24.49 25.03
N PRO A 125 28.29 23.91 24.04
CA PRO A 125 28.66 24.02 22.64
C PRO A 125 28.42 25.45 22.14
N ILE A 126 29.43 26.04 21.51
CA ILE A 126 29.37 27.39 20.93
C ILE A 126 29.64 27.27 19.43
N GLN A 127 28.84 27.92 18.60
CA GLN A 127 29.04 28.01 17.14
C GLN A 127 29.76 29.32 16.79
N ASN A 128 30.67 29.30 15.80
CA ASN A 128 31.36 30.50 15.34
C ASN A 128 30.68 31.09 14.11
N PHE A 129 29.82 32.09 14.32
CA PHE A 129 29.08 32.75 13.24
C PHE A 129 29.85 33.89 12.57
N TYR A 130 30.97 34.34 13.14
CA TYR A 130 31.56 35.64 12.80
C TYR A 130 33.00 35.57 12.26
N GLY A 131 33.59 34.38 12.14
CA GLY A 131 34.90 34.19 11.51
C GLY A 131 36.10 34.75 12.30
N CYS A 132 35.90 35.16 13.55
CA CYS A 132 36.98 35.57 14.44
C CYS A 132 37.46 34.37 15.28
N ASP A 133 38.77 34.30 15.51
CA ASP A 133 39.38 33.25 16.34
C ASP A 133 39.26 33.52 17.85
N HIS A 134 38.70 34.66 18.28
CA HIS A 134 38.46 35.00 19.68
C HIS A 134 36.96 34.96 19.98
N ILE A 135 36.57 34.11 20.92
CA ILE A 135 35.17 33.83 21.27
C ILE A 135 34.95 34.12 22.77
N GLU A 136 33.86 34.81 23.09
CA GLU A 136 33.37 34.98 24.46
C GLU A 136 32.17 34.04 24.70
N CYS A 137 32.23 33.25 25.77
CA CYS A 137 31.16 32.34 26.15
C CYS A 137 29.97 33.10 26.76
N THR A 138 28.79 33.03 26.15
CA THR A 138 27.58 33.73 26.63
C THR A 138 27.05 33.24 27.98
N LYS A 139 27.45 32.05 28.44
CA LYS A 139 27.01 31.48 29.73
C LYS A 139 27.92 31.82 30.90
N CYS A 140 29.24 31.85 30.69
CA CYS A 140 30.20 32.03 31.78
C CYS A 140 31.22 33.14 31.52
N SER A 141 31.07 33.89 30.43
CA SER A 141 31.93 35.01 30.02
C SER A 141 33.41 34.66 29.87
N ALA A 142 33.75 33.37 29.75
CA ALA A 142 35.12 32.95 29.49
C ALA A 142 35.49 33.26 28.04
N HIS A 143 36.67 33.87 27.85
CA HIS A 143 37.25 34.16 26.55
C HIS A 143 38.20 33.03 26.14
N PHE A 144 38.06 32.51 24.92
CA PHE A 144 38.90 31.42 24.42
C PHE A 144 39.13 31.51 22.91
N CYS A 145 40.17 30.82 22.43
CA CYS A 145 40.50 30.82 21.01
C CYS A 145 39.73 29.72 20.26
N TRP A 146 39.04 30.07 19.18
CA TRP A 146 38.34 29.11 18.33
C TRP A 146 39.30 28.12 17.67
N ARG A 147 40.51 28.53 17.32
CA ARG A 147 41.50 27.69 16.62
C ARG A 147 42.00 26.54 17.51
N CYS A 148 42.51 26.86 18.70
CA CYS A 148 43.12 25.87 19.60
C CYS A 148 42.23 25.42 20.78
N GLY A 149 41.13 26.12 21.08
CA GLY A 149 40.22 25.77 22.18
C GLY A 149 40.69 26.18 23.58
N THR A 150 41.85 26.82 23.71
CA THR A 150 42.42 27.24 25.00
C THR A 150 41.92 28.63 25.41
N LEU A 151 41.88 28.90 26.73
CA LEU A 151 41.57 30.23 27.28
C LEU A 151 42.48 31.30 26.68
N TYR A 152 41.92 32.47 26.41
CA TYR A 152 42.64 33.63 25.91
C TYR A 152 43.34 34.36 27.07
N PRO A 153 44.56 34.91 26.88
CA PRO A 153 45.38 34.87 25.67
C PRO A 153 46.08 33.52 25.43
N CYS A 154 46.23 33.14 24.15
CA CYS A 154 46.89 31.89 23.75
C CYS A 154 47.99 32.15 22.69
N LEU A 155 48.86 31.16 22.45
CA LEU A 155 49.97 31.31 21.49
C LEU A 155 49.52 31.46 20.02
N CYS A 156 48.27 31.15 19.70
CA CYS A 156 47.74 31.31 18.34
C CYS A 156 47.61 32.79 17.92
N THR A 157 47.50 33.71 18.88
CA THR A 157 47.36 35.15 18.61
C THR A 157 48.68 35.92 18.63
N SER A 158 49.79 35.28 19.05
CA SER A 158 51.14 35.85 19.01
C SER A 158 51.95 35.41 17.78
N TYR A 159 51.50 34.38 17.05
CA TYR A 159 52.15 33.91 15.82
C TYR A 159 51.66 34.71 14.61
N ARG A 160 52.39 35.79 14.24
CA ARG A 160 52.31 36.37 12.89
C ARG A 160 53.12 35.46 11.94
N PRO A 161 52.51 34.68 11.03
CA PRO A 161 53.28 34.02 10.00
C PRO A 161 54.00 35.10 9.16
N PRO A 162 55.30 34.95 8.86
CA PRO A 162 56.10 35.99 8.20
C PRO A 162 55.75 36.27 6.72
N TYR A 163 54.64 35.74 6.20
CA TYR A 163 54.34 35.73 4.76
C TYR A 163 52.92 36.20 4.39
N MET A 164 52.31 37.12 5.15
CA MET A 164 51.17 37.89 4.67
C MET A 164 51.59 39.34 4.46
N HIS A 165 51.96 39.65 3.21
CA HIS A 165 52.04 41.00 2.64
C HIS A 165 50.74 41.29 1.88
#